data_AF-A0A0G1JRZ9-F1
#
_entry.id   AF-A0A0G1JRZ9-F1
#
_cell.length_a   1.000
_cell.length_b   1.000
_cell.length_c   1.000
_cell.angle_alpha   90.00
_cell.angle_beta   90.00
_cell.angle_gamma   90.00
#
_symmetry.space_group_name_H-M   'P 1'
#
loop_
_entity.id
_entity.type
_entity.pdbx_description
1 polymer ?
#
loop_
_entity_poly.entity_id
_entity_poly.type
_entity_poly.pdbx_seq_one_letter_code
_entity_poly.pdbx_strand_id
1 'polypeptide(L)' 'MSKTLETIEQPPVELANRYKGVTPHGTEICISCGKDTGVSVDREISFRAGYIEGCGQLCEGCAQKFS' A
#
# COMPACT_ATOMS: atom_id res chain seq x y z
N MET A 1 21.37 -32.73 -3.16
CA MET A 1 20.13 -32.61 -2.37
C MET A 1 19.61 -31.20 -2.57
N SER A 2 18.40 -31.13 -3.09
CA SER A 2 17.72 -29.93 -3.57
C SER A 2 17.70 -28.88 -2.46
N LYS A 3 18.27 -27.70 -2.73
CA LYS A 3 18.09 -26.55 -1.87
C LYS A 3 16.61 -26.18 -1.96
N THR A 4 15.88 -26.40 -0.87
CA THR A 4 14.49 -25.97 -0.71
C THR A 4 14.43 -24.49 -1.10
N LEU A 5 13.55 -24.13 -2.03
CA LEU A 5 13.29 -22.73 -2.32
C LEU A 5 12.76 -22.11 -1.04
N GLU A 6 13.62 -21.36 -0.36
CA GLU A 6 13.24 -20.44 0.70
C GLU A 6 12.28 -19.44 0.06
N THR A 7 10.98 -19.63 0.30
CA THR A 7 9.96 -18.61 0.07
C THR A 7 10.45 -17.35 0.74
N ILE A 8 10.82 -16.37 -0.08
CA ILE A 8 11.29 -15.07 0.34
C ILE A 8 10.08 -14.35 0.94
N GLU A 9 9.77 -14.60 2.21
CA GLU A 9 8.93 -13.70 3.01
C GLU A 9 9.75 -12.43 3.24
N GLN A 10 9.79 -11.54 2.24
CA GLN A 10 10.49 -10.28 2.40
C GLN A 10 9.81 -9.49 3.53
N PRO A 11 10.54 -9.12 4.59
CA PRO A 11 9.93 -8.54 5.77
C PRO A 11 9.35 -7.17 5.40
N PRO A 12 8.08 -6.89 5.75
CA PRO A 12 7.39 -5.64 5.45
C PRO A 12 8.08 -4.33 5.87
N VAL A 13 9.11 -4.42 6.72
CA VAL A 13 9.83 -3.28 7.31
C VAL A 13 10.68 -2.50 6.28
N GLU A 14 11.25 -3.15 5.25
CA GLU A 14 12.05 -2.41 4.26
C GLU A 14 11.18 -1.51 3.34
N LEU A 15 9.94 -1.93 3.05
CA LEU A 15 9.00 -1.14 2.24
C LEU A 15 8.64 0.19 2.90
N ALA A 16 8.38 0.17 4.22
CA ALA A 16 8.07 1.37 5.00
C ALA A 16 9.22 2.40 4.99
N ASN A 17 10.47 1.94 4.88
CA ASN A 17 11.64 2.83 4.82
C ASN A 17 11.90 3.40 3.42
N ARG A 18 11.42 2.73 2.35
CA ARG A 18 11.66 3.18 0.96
C ARG A 18 10.55 4.07 0.42
N TYR A 19 9.30 3.82 0.82
CA TYR A 19 8.13 4.52 0.30
C TYR A 19 7.45 5.31 1.41
N LYS A 20 7.66 6.64 1.39
CA LYS A 20 6.93 7.57 2.25
C LYS A 20 5.43 7.43 1.94
N GLY A 21 4.65 6.89 2.88
CA GLY A 21 3.23 6.63 2.68
C GLY A 21 2.83 5.15 2.67
N VAL A 22 3.66 4.25 3.20
CA VAL A 22 3.35 2.81 3.31
C VAL A 22 3.44 2.37 4.78
N THR A 23 2.52 1.53 5.21
CA THR A 23 2.51 0.93 6.56
C THR A 23 3.56 -0.18 6.68
N PRO A 24 3.93 -0.60 7.90
CA PRO A 24 4.74 -1.81 8.12
C PRO A 24 4.06 -3.11 7.70
N HIS A 25 2.87 -3.09 7.11
CA HIS A 25 2.19 -4.28 6.58
C HIS A 25 2.10 -4.26 5.05
N GLY A 26 2.71 -3.28 4.38
CA GLY A 26 2.69 -3.15 2.93
C GLY A 26 1.39 -2.57 2.38
N THR A 27 0.62 -1.85 3.20
CA THR A 27 -0.58 -1.11 2.75
C THR A 27 -0.29 0.38 2.63
N GLU A 28 -1.00 1.07 1.75
CA GLU A 28 -0.82 2.50 1.55
C GLU A 28 -1.49 3.32 2.65
N ILE A 29 -0.88 4.45 2.98
CA ILE A 29 -1.38 5.45 3.93
C ILE A 29 -2.17 6.51 3.16
N CYS A 30 -3.32 6.88 3.70
CA CYS A 30 -4.22 7.87 3.11
C CYS A 30 -3.52 9.22 2.98
N ILE A 31 -3.43 9.75 1.75
CA ILE A 31 -2.79 11.04 1.48
C ILE A 31 -3.55 12.23 2.08
N SER A 32 -4.84 12.04 2.40
CA SER A 32 -5.69 13.09 2.97
C SER A 32 -5.69 13.08 4.50
N CYS A 33 -5.74 11.91 5.14
CA CYS A 33 -5.94 11.81 6.60
C CYS A 33 -4.88 10.99 7.35
N GLY A 34 -3.91 10.40 6.66
CA GLY A 34 -2.82 9.65 7.26
C GLY A 34 -3.19 8.28 7.85
N LYS A 35 -4.43 7.81 7.67
CA LYS A 35 -4.86 6.48 8.12
C LYS A 35 -4.47 5.39 7.13
N ASP A 36 -4.26 4.17 7.62
CA ASP A 36 -4.12 2.99 6.77
C ASP A 36 -5.36 2.84 5.87
N THR A 37 -5.13 2.65 4.57
CA THR A 37 -6.20 2.46 3.57
C THR A 37 -6.60 1.01 3.41
N GLY A 38 -5.78 0.06 3.89
CA GLY A 38 -5.93 -1.37 3.65
C GLY A 38 -5.60 -1.81 2.22
N VAL A 39 -5.25 -0.87 1.34
CA VAL A 39 -4.88 -1.16 -0.05
C VAL A 39 -3.41 -1.53 -0.11
N SER A 40 -3.10 -2.76 -0.54
CA SER A 40 -1.71 -3.22 -0.72
C SER A 40 -0.97 -2.42 -1.80
N VAL A 41 0.31 -2.14 -1.54
CA VAL A 41 1.23 -1.50 -2.51
C VAL A 41 1.46 -2.34 -3.77
N ASP A 42 1.18 -3.65 -3.72
CA ASP A 42 1.34 -4.58 -4.85
C ASP A 42 0.07 -4.71 -5.70
N ARG A 43 -1.07 -4.18 -5.23
CA ARG A 43 -2.33 -4.23 -5.98
C ARG A 43 -2.18 -3.40 -7.25
N GLU A 44 -2.59 -3.89 -8.41
CA GLU A 44 -2.54 -3.07 -9.63
C GLU A 44 -3.37 -1.79 -9.49
N ILE A 45 -2.84 -0.66 -9.98
CA ILE A 45 -3.46 0.67 -9.88
C ILE A 45 -4.89 0.66 -10.43
N SER A 46 -5.14 -0.02 -11.55
CA SER A 46 -6.45 -0.17 -12.19
C SER A 46 -7.55 -0.69 -11.26
N PHE A 47 -7.16 -1.42 -10.20
CA PHE A 47 -8.09 -1.97 -9.21
C PHE A 47 -8.11 -1.19 -7.89
N ARG A 48 -7.34 -0.12 -7.72
CA ARG A 48 -7.28 0.66 -6.48
C ARG A 48 -8.37 1.74 -6.46
N ALA A 49 -9.49 1.45 -5.81
CA ALA A 49 -10.53 2.45 -5.57
C ALA A 49 -9.97 3.60 -4.72
N GLY A 50 -10.20 4.85 -5.13
CA GLY A 50 -9.69 6.03 -4.41
C GLY A 50 -8.20 6.33 -4.63
N TYR A 51 -7.54 5.67 -5.59
CA TYR A 51 -6.21 6.06 -6.03
C TYR A 51 -6.25 7.36 -6.85
N ILE A 52 -5.34 8.27 -6.56
CA ILE A 52 -5.16 9.54 -7.27
C ILE A 52 -3.81 9.48 -7.99
N GLU A 53 -3.86 9.53 -9.32
CA GLU A 53 -2.68 9.40 -10.17
C GLU A 53 -1.59 10.43 -9.79
N GLY A 54 -0.39 9.92 -9.49
CA GLY A 54 0.75 10.72 -9.08
C GLY A 54 0.68 11.28 -7.65
N CYS A 55 -0.46 11.21 -6.96
CA CYS A 55 -0.60 11.71 -5.59
C CYS A 55 -0.58 10.59 -4.55
N GLY A 56 -1.17 9.43 -4.84
CA GLY A 56 -1.24 8.27 -3.94
C GLY A 56 -2.66 7.85 -3.60
N GLN A 57 -2.84 7.15 -2.48
CA GLN A 57 -4.10 6.45 -2.14
C GLN A 57 -4.95 7.24 -1.14
N LEU A 58 -6.28 7.29 -1.35
CA LEU A 58 -7.25 7.70 -0.33
C LEU A 58 -7.85 6.47 0.38
N CYS A 59 -8.17 6.61 1.67
CA CYS A 59 -9.06 5.67 2.34
C CYS A 59 -10.51 5.89 1.86
N GLU A 60 -11.36 4.88 2.04
CA GLU A 60 -12.75 4.91 1.59
C GLU A 60 -13.52 6.16 2.06
N GLY A 61 -13.39 6.50 3.34
CA GLY A 61 -14.07 7.68 3.91
C GLY A 61 -13.53 9.03 3.42
N CYS A 62 -12.29 9.10 2.92
CA CYS A 62 -11.80 10.29 2.23
C CYS A 62 -12.23 10.30 0.76
N ALA A 63 -12.21 9.16 0.07
CA ALA A 63 -12.67 9.05 -1.31
C ALA A 63 -14.14 9.48 -1.47
N GLN A 64 -15.02 9.07 -0.56
CA GLN A 64 -16.44 9.45 -0.55
C GLN A 64 -16.70 10.95 -0.36
N LYS A 65 -15.74 11.73 0.17
CA LYS A 65 -15.90 13.18 0.32
C LYS A 65 -15.74 13.94 -1.00
N PHE A 66 -15.14 13.30 -2.00
CA PHE A 66 -14.80 13.90 -3.29
C PHE A 66 -15.55 13.26 -4.47
N SER A 67 -16.44 12.29 -4.19
CA SER A 67 -17.27 11.58 -5.18
C SER A 67 -18.60 12.25 -5.44
#